data_AF-A0A0S3U7S2-F1
#
_entry.id   AF-A0A0S3U7S2-F1
#
_cell.length_a   1.000
_cell.length_b   1.000
_cell.length_c   1.000
_cell.angle_alpha   90.00
_cell.angle_beta   90.00
_cell.angle_gamma   90.00
#
_symmetry.space_group_name_H-M   'P 1'
#
loop_
_entity.id
_entity.type
_entity.pdbx_description
1 polymer ?
#
loop_
_entity_poly.entity_id
_entity_poly.type
_entity_poly.pdbx_seq_one_letter_code
_entity_poly.pdbx_strand_id
1 'polypeptide(L)' 'MAFFRQYIAPLIVVLVFMFSLVVVSARIFLPSDMATPAPIEEPNPTSDKAQIPDADAVAGLPANLAPFIQGLPNDPTQL' A
#
# COMPACT_ATOMS: atom_id res chain seq x y z
N MET A 1 17.10 -49.31 9.49
CA MET A 1 17.27 -47.84 9.41
C MET A 1 16.13 -47.11 8.69
N ALA A 2 15.33 -47.75 7.81
CA ALA A 2 14.25 -47.08 7.07
C ALA A 2 12.96 -46.87 7.89
N PHE A 3 12.60 -47.81 8.78
CA PHE A 3 11.36 -47.76 9.58
C PHE A 3 11.21 -46.48 10.40
N PHE A 4 12.29 -46.06 11.08
CA PHE A 4 12.25 -44.87 11.92
C PHE A 4 11.97 -43.61 11.09
N ARG A 5 12.67 -43.46 9.96
CA ARG A 5 12.46 -42.32 9.05
C ARG A 5 11.15 -42.41 8.29
N GLN A 6 10.62 -43.59 8.02
CA GLN A 6 9.42 -43.76 7.20
C GLN A 6 8.12 -43.60 7.99
N TYR A 7 8.14 -43.77 9.31
CA TYR A 7 6.95 -43.59 10.15
C TYR A 7 7.08 -42.43 11.16
N ILE A 8 8.24 -42.28 11.81
CA ILE A 8 8.44 -41.20 12.78
C ILE A 8 8.64 -39.86 12.06
N ALA A 9 9.39 -39.80 10.95
CA ALA A 9 9.60 -38.52 10.27
C ALA A 9 8.30 -37.90 9.71
N PRO A 10 7.41 -38.65 9.03
CA PRO A 10 6.11 -38.11 8.61
C PRO A 10 5.24 -37.67 9.78
N LEU A 11 5.25 -38.41 10.89
CA LEU A 11 4.49 -38.06 12.09
C LEU A 11 4.99 -36.74 12.70
N ILE A 12 6.31 -36.57 12.80
CA ILE A 12 6.92 -35.30 13.25
C ILE A 12 6.55 -34.16 12.30
N VAL A 13 6.59 -34.36 10.99
CA VAL A 13 6.18 -33.33 10.01
C VAL A 13 4.74 -32.89 10.25
N VAL A 14 3.82 -33.83 10.47
CA VAL A 14 2.41 -33.50 10.77
C VAL A 14 2.28 -32.76 12.10
N LEU A 15 3.00 -33.18 13.15
CA LEU A 15 2.99 -32.49 14.44
C LEU A 15 3.52 -31.06 14.34
N VAL A 16 4.66 -30.87 13.66
CA VAL A 16 5.26 -29.56 13.44
C VAL A 16 4.37 -28.69 12.57
N PHE A 17 3.72 -29.27 11.55
CA PHE A 17 2.75 -28.57 10.72
C PHE A 17 1.56 -28.07 11.53
N MET A 18 0.95 -28.94 12.34
CA MET A 18 -0.16 -28.56 13.23
C MET A 18 0.25 -27.47 14.21
N PHE A 19 1.41 -27.62 14.83
CA PHE A 19 1.96 -26.62 15.73
C PHE A 19 2.18 -25.28 15.01
N SER A 20 2.81 -25.30 13.83
CA SER A 20 3.06 -24.12 13.02
C SER A 20 1.75 -23.44 12.60
N LEU A 21 0.73 -24.21 12.22
CA LEU A 21 -0.59 -23.68 11.87
C LEU A 21 -1.21 -22.93 13.06
N VAL A 22 -1.12 -23.48 14.27
CA VAL A 22 -1.59 -22.83 15.49
C VAL A 22 -0.79 -21.57 15.81
N VAL A 23 0.55 -21.64 15.77
CA VAL A 23 1.43 -20.49 16.08
C VAL A 23 1.22 -19.34 15.09
N VAL A 24 1.15 -19.64 13.79
CA VAL A 24 0.91 -18.64 12.74
C VAL A 24 -0.47 -18.02 12.90
N SER A 25 -1.49 -18.83 13.20
CA SER A 25 -2.85 -18.31 13.45
C SER A 25 -2.89 -17.43 14.70
N ALA A 26 -2.21 -17.83 15.78
CA ALA A 26 -2.16 -17.08 17.03
C ALA A 26 -1.41 -15.74 16.89
N ARG A 27 -0.39 -15.67 16.01
CA ARG A 27 0.39 -14.45 15.76
C ARG A 27 -0.48 -13.28 15.30
N ILE A 28 -1.53 -13.54 14.52
CA ILE A 28 -2.47 -12.52 14.01
C ILE A 28 -3.29 -11.88 15.14
N PHE A 29 -3.53 -12.63 16.21
CA PHE A 29 -4.29 -12.16 17.38
C PHE A 29 -3.39 -11.60 18.49
N LEU A 30 -2.08 -11.55 18.29
CA LEU A 30 -1.19 -11.01 19.30
C LEU A 30 -1.34 -9.47 19.35
N PRO A 31 -1.42 -8.84 20.54
CA PRO A 31 -1.59 -7.40 20.63
C PRO A 31 -0.56 -6.62 19.84
N SER A 32 0.68 -7.13 19.74
CA SER A 32 1.74 -6.54 18.93
C SER A 32 1.50 -6.55 17.42
N ASP A 33 0.73 -7.51 16.89
CA ASP A 33 0.37 -7.59 15.47
C ASP A 33 -0.75 -6.58 15.13
N MET A 34 -1.68 -6.37 16.06
CA MET A 34 -2.73 -5.33 15.96
C MET A 34 -2.28 -3.95 16.45
N ALA A 35 -1.09 -3.83 17.05
CA ALA A 35 -0.55 -2.59 17.61
C ALA A 35 0.21 -1.75 16.59
N THR A 36 0.26 -2.12 15.31
CA THR A 36 0.57 -1.15 14.26
C THR A 36 -0.71 -0.36 13.99
N PRO A 37 -0.81 0.91 14.45
CA PRO A 37 -1.89 1.76 14.02
C PRO A 37 -1.94 1.71 12.50
N ALA A 38 -3.13 1.56 11.93
CA ALA A 38 -3.35 1.91 10.53
C ALA A 38 -2.67 3.26 10.31
N PRO A 39 -1.97 3.49 9.18
CA PRO A 39 -1.42 4.79 8.85
C PRO A 39 -2.54 5.84 8.95
N ILE A 40 -2.65 6.44 10.13
CA ILE A 40 -3.33 7.68 10.34
C ILE A 40 -2.26 8.68 9.96
N GLU A 41 -2.12 8.90 8.65
CA GLU A 41 -2.06 10.29 8.25
C GLU A 41 -3.24 10.93 9.00
N GLU A 42 -2.95 11.70 10.05
CA GLU A 42 -3.71 12.93 10.23
C GLU A 42 -3.88 13.45 8.80
N PRO A 43 -5.09 13.79 8.34
CA PRO A 43 -5.23 14.58 7.14
C PRO A 43 -4.52 15.90 7.46
N ASN A 44 -3.19 15.88 7.40
CA ASN A 44 -2.39 17.02 7.14
C ASN A 44 -3.03 17.51 5.85
N PRO A 45 -3.62 18.72 5.84
CA PRO A 45 -4.25 19.28 4.65
C PRO A 45 -3.22 19.54 3.51
N THR A 46 -2.13 18.78 3.49
CA THR A 46 -0.99 18.82 2.59
C THR A 46 -0.64 17.44 2.01
N SER A 47 -1.33 16.34 2.39
CA SER A 47 -1.27 15.09 1.59
C SER A 47 -2.31 15.05 0.46
N ASP A 48 -3.21 16.04 0.37
CA ASP A 48 -3.85 16.37 -0.92
C ASP A 48 -2.94 17.30 -1.73
N LYS A 49 -1.74 16.82 -1.99
CA LYS A 49 -1.08 17.13 -3.24
C LYS A 49 -1.25 15.89 -4.12
N ALA A 50 -2.52 15.59 -4.46
CA ALA A 50 -2.79 15.25 -5.85
C ALA A 50 -2.15 16.36 -6.66
N GLN A 51 -0.89 16.12 -7.06
CA GLN A 51 0.05 17.01 -7.69
C GLN A 51 -0.59 18.25 -8.31
N ILE A 52 -0.91 19.26 -7.47
CA ILE A 52 -1.13 20.60 -7.94
C ILE A 52 0.28 21.01 -8.34
N PRO A 53 0.58 21.14 -9.63
CA PRO A 53 1.91 21.55 -10.05
C PRO A 53 2.17 22.86 -9.33
N ASP A 54 3.28 22.93 -8.59
CA ASP A 54 3.68 24.16 -7.94
C ASP A 54 3.55 25.31 -8.94
N ALA A 55 3.06 26.47 -8.51
CA ALA A 55 2.94 27.62 -9.41
C ALA A 55 4.29 27.99 -10.07
N ASP A 56 5.38 27.53 -9.45
CA ASP A 56 6.75 27.60 -9.96
C ASP A 56 7.02 26.60 -11.11
N ALA A 57 6.38 25.43 -11.08
CA ALA A 57 6.39 24.50 -12.20
C ALA A 57 5.66 25.08 -13.41
N VAL A 58 4.50 25.75 -13.23
CA VAL A 58 3.76 26.38 -14.35
C VAL A 58 4.45 27.60 -14.96
N ALA A 59 5.32 28.27 -14.20
CA ALA A 59 6.12 29.40 -14.69
C ALA A 59 7.21 28.99 -15.71
N GLY A 60 7.59 27.70 -15.73
CA GLY A 60 8.60 27.14 -16.63
C GLY A 60 8.05 26.37 -17.83
N LEU A 61 6.73 26.22 -17.99
CA LEU A 61 6.17 25.47 -19.12
C LEU A 61 6.24 26.28 -20.42
N PRO A 62 6.56 25.64 -21.56
CA PRO A 62 6.48 26.28 -22.86
C PRO A 62 5.02 26.68 -23.17
N ALA A 63 4.86 27.85 -23.81
CA ALA A 63 3.57 28.52 -24.01
C ALA A 63 2.49 27.68 -24.74
N ASN A 64 2.89 26.61 -25.43
CA ASN A 64 1.98 25.70 -26.13
C ASN A 64 1.21 24.74 -25.20
N LEU A 65 1.65 24.57 -23.94
CA LEU A 65 1.04 23.66 -22.97
C LEU A 65 0.16 24.37 -21.93
N ALA A 66 0.35 25.68 -21.74
CA ALA A 66 -0.48 26.53 -20.89
C ALA A 66 -2.01 26.45 -21.16
N PRO A 67 -2.51 26.44 -22.43
CA PRO A 67 -3.95 26.45 -22.69
C PRO A 67 -4.67 25.14 -22.31
N PHE A 68 -3.94 24.03 -22.11
CA PHE A 68 -4.54 22.77 -21.65
C PHE A 68 -4.81 22.75 -20.14
N ILE A 69 -4.08 23.57 -19.38
CA ILE A 69 -4.27 23.73 -17.92
C ILE A 69 -5.31 24.81 -17.63
N GLN A 70 -5.32 25.88 -18.41
CA GLN A 70 -6.25 27.02 -18.22
C GLN A 70 -7.58 26.88 -18.96
N GLY A 71 -7.73 25.84 -19.79
CA GLY A 71 -8.82 25.74 -20.76
C GLY A 71 -8.55 26.64 -21.97
N LEU A 72 -9.01 26.22 -23.15
CA LEU A 72 -8.79 26.95 -24.41
C LEU A 72 -9.27 28.41 -24.26
N PRO A 73 -8.37 29.41 -24.30
CA PRO A 73 -8.80 30.79 -24.35
C PRO A 73 -9.49 30.99 -25.70
N ASN A 74 -10.73 31.48 -25.65
CA ASN A 74 -11.65 31.70 -26.77
C ASN A 74 -12.51 30.49 -27.20
N ASP A 75 -13.23 29.88 -26.26
CA ASP A 75 -14.44 29.15 -26.62
C ASP A 75 -15.54 30.17 -26.97
N PRO A 76 -15.99 30.28 -28.24
CA PRO A 76 -17.01 31.25 -28.67
C PRO A 76 -18.40 30.98 -28.08
N THR A 77 -18.55 29.95 -27.24
CA THR A 77 -19.81 29.61 -26.56
C THR A 77 -20.05 30.39 -25.26
N GLN A 78 -19.11 31.23 -24.81
CA GLN A 78 -19.27 32.15 -23.66
C GLN A 78 -19.91 33.50 -24.08
N LEU A 79 -21.08 33.45 -24.72
CA LEU A 79 -22.00 34.59 -24.91
C LEU A 79 -23.26 34.42 -24.06
#